data_AF-A0A852U539-F1
#
_entry.id   AF-A0A852U539-F1
#
_cell.length_a   1.000
_cell.length_b   1.000
_cell.length_c   1.000
_cell.angle_alpha   90.00
_cell.angle_beta   90.00
_cell.angle_gamma   90.00
#
_symmetry.space_group_name_H-M   'P 1'
#
loop_
_entity.id
_entity.type
_entity.pdbx_description
1 polymer ?
#
loop_
_entity_poly.entity_id
_entity_poly.type
_entity_poly.pdbx_seq_one_letter_code
_entity_poly.pdbx_strand_id
1 'polypeptide(L)'
;MSSPTPTPELRRRTLLTAAAWSAPVIAVAVAAPLAAASQELEKGLQGWVAMTTTQTTQWSQGFAPRPVTTNHLTIDGSGTPPERGLWVTGTSARTKLANASITFYSDANVTWTPMRGNSGAWSTPTRTGTTRIDGVTCSVYVTTYQRPITATATHTNLDNQLVFRAVENTGRARVWARRSITVDGQEVAFMRGPITVG
;
A
#
# COMPACT_ATOMS: atom_id res chain seq x y z
N MET A 1 -69.39 4.31 -54.11
CA MET A 1 -69.60 5.51 -54.95
C MET A 1 -69.48 6.71 -54.02
N SER A 2 -68.57 7.68 -54.13
CA SER A 2 -67.50 7.99 -55.07
C SER A 2 -66.61 9.03 -54.36
N SER A 3 -65.29 8.93 -54.47
CA SER A 3 -64.39 10.07 -54.17
C SER A 3 -64.37 11.02 -55.36
N PRO A 4 -64.08 12.31 -55.14
CA PRO A 4 -62.91 12.87 -55.81
C PRO A 4 -62.11 13.88 -54.96
N THR A 5 -60.79 13.86 -55.15
CA THR A 5 -59.80 14.82 -54.66
C THR A 5 -59.76 16.07 -55.56
N PRO A 6 -59.32 17.24 -55.05
CA PRO A 6 -58.07 17.80 -55.57
C PRO A 6 -57.17 18.47 -54.51
N THR A 7 -55.86 18.23 -54.61
CA THR A 7 -54.72 18.99 -54.07
C THR A 7 -54.45 20.24 -54.95
N PRO A 8 -53.49 21.16 -54.66
CA PRO A 8 -52.57 21.32 -53.51
C PRO A 8 -52.49 22.78 -52.97
N GLU A 9 -51.85 23.02 -51.82
CA GLU A 9 -50.93 24.17 -51.73
C GLU A 9 -49.82 23.95 -50.69
N LEU A 10 -48.58 23.94 -51.19
CA LEU A 10 -47.35 23.92 -50.40
C LEU A 10 -47.18 25.24 -49.66
N ARG A 11 -47.23 25.22 -48.32
CA ARG A 11 -46.53 26.23 -47.50
C ARG A 11 -45.22 25.65 -46.96
N ARG A 12 -44.15 26.29 -47.43
CA ARG A 12 -42.74 26.05 -47.12
C ARG A 12 -42.40 26.51 -45.70
N ARG A 13 -41.35 25.89 -45.14
CA ARG A 13 -40.58 26.27 -43.93
C ARG A 13 -41.26 25.81 -42.64
N THR A 14 -40.68 24.96 -41.80
CA THR A 14 -39.27 24.91 -41.38
C THR A 14 -38.93 23.50 -40.90
N LEU A 15 -37.85 22.94 -41.44
CA LEU A 15 -37.17 21.76 -40.90
C LEU A 15 -36.63 22.10 -39.50
N LEU A 16 -37.10 21.41 -38.47
CA LEU A 16 -36.36 21.24 -37.23
C LEU A 16 -35.85 19.80 -37.20
N THR A 17 -34.66 19.64 -37.79
CA THR A 17 -33.86 18.43 -37.66
C THR A 17 -33.28 18.41 -36.26
N ALA A 18 -34.00 17.84 -35.29
CA ALA A 18 -33.40 17.48 -34.02
C ALA A 18 -32.61 16.18 -34.23
N ALA A 19 -31.30 16.32 -34.43
CA ALA A 19 -30.40 15.18 -34.35
C ALA A 19 -30.43 14.64 -32.91
N ALA A 20 -31.25 13.61 -32.69
CA ALA A 20 -31.20 12.81 -31.48
C ALA A 20 -29.90 12.01 -31.52
N TRP A 21 -28.82 12.59 -31.02
CA TRP A 21 -27.60 11.84 -30.74
C TRP A 21 -27.93 10.88 -29.61
N SER A 22 -28.20 9.64 -29.98
CA SER A 22 -28.27 8.49 -29.10
C SER A 22 -26.97 8.40 -28.31
N ALA A 23 -26.96 8.94 -27.09
CA ALA A 23 -25.92 8.62 -26.13
C ALA A 23 -26.13 7.15 -25.72
N PRO A 24 -25.15 6.25 -25.91
CA PRO A 24 -25.26 4.91 -25.36
C PRO A 24 -25.31 5.04 -23.84
N VAL A 25 -26.42 4.63 -23.23
CA VAL A 25 -26.48 4.42 -21.78
C VAL A 25 -25.62 3.19 -21.51
N ILE A 26 -24.35 3.40 -21.20
CA ILE A 26 -23.49 2.35 -20.67
C ILE A 26 -24.02 2.07 -19.26
N ALA A 27 -24.73 0.96 -19.10
CA ALA A 27 -24.98 0.40 -17.79
C ALA A 27 -23.63 -0.05 -17.22
N VAL A 28 -23.05 0.77 -16.34
CA VAL A 28 -21.89 0.35 -15.56
C VAL A 28 -22.41 -0.63 -14.53
N ALA A 29 -22.25 -1.93 -14.81
CA ALA A 29 -22.26 -2.93 -13.75
C ALA A 29 -21.05 -2.62 -12.86
N VAL A 30 -21.26 -1.80 -11.83
CA VAL A 30 -20.29 -1.71 -10.73
C VAL A 30 -20.24 -3.09 -10.13
N ALA A 31 -19.15 -3.82 -10.40
CA ALA A 31 -18.77 -4.94 -9.58
C ALA A 31 -18.58 -4.37 -8.17
N ALA A 32 -19.61 -4.44 -7.34
CA ALA A 32 -19.46 -4.23 -5.92
C ALA A 32 -18.37 -5.23 -5.48
N PRO A 33 -17.27 -4.79 -4.84
CA PRO A 33 -16.37 -5.73 -4.21
C PRO A 33 -17.21 -6.59 -3.27
N LEU A 34 -17.14 -7.91 -3.43
CA LEU A 34 -17.67 -8.89 -2.50
C LEU A 34 -16.85 -8.80 -1.20
N ALA A 35 -16.97 -7.68 -0.49
CA ALA A 35 -16.50 -7.52 0.87
C ALA A 35 -17.65 -7.83 1.82
N ALA A 36 -18.25 -9.01 1.66
CA ALA A 36 -19.16 -9.59 2.63
C ALA A 36 -19.29 -11.09 2.38
N ALA A 37 -19.03 -11.87 3.44
CA ALA A 37 -19.20 -13.32 3.58
C ALA A 37 -18.04 -14.24 3.13
N SER A 38 -17.00 -14.35 3.96
CA SER A 38 -16.61 -15.60 4.63
C SER A 38 -15.33 -15.37 5.46
N GLN A 39 -15.23 -15.96 6.65
CA GLN A 39 -13.99 -16.07 7.44
C GLN A 39 -12.98 -17.03 6.77
N GLU A 40 -12.72 -16.87 5.47
CA GLU A 40 -11.47 -17.38 4.92
C GLU A 40 -10.39 -16.44 5.47
N LEU A 41 -9.42 -16.96 6.22
CA LEU A 41 -8.28 -16.18 6.67
C LEU A 41 -7.69 -15.51 5.43
N GLU A 42 -7.97 -14.21 5.21
CA GLU A 42 -7.63 -13.54 3.95
C GLU A 42 -6.15 -13.81 3.65
N LYS A 43 -5.91 -14.54 2.54
CA LYS A 43 -4.58 -14.94 2.11
C LYS A 43 -3.77 -13.68 1.84
N GLY A 44 -3.01 -13.21 2.81
CA GLY A 44 -2.33 -11.92 2.75
C GLY A 44 -1.01 -11.93 3.50
N LEU A 45 -0.22 -10.86 3.31
CA LEU A 45 1.08 -10.70 3.97
C LEU A 45 0.89 -10.31 5.45
N GLN A 46 0.70 -11.30 6.30
CA GLN A 46 0.45 -11.17 7.74
C GLN A 46 1.73 -11.00 8.57
N GLY A 47 1.53 -10.83 9.88
CA GLY A 47 2.57 -10.84 10.90
C GLY A 47 2.89 -9.46 11.50
N TRP A 48 4.04 -9.32 12.14
CA TRP A 48 4.44 -8.14 12.91
C TRP A 48 5.72 -7.52 12.37
N VAL A 49 5.67 -6.21 12.13
CA VAL A 49 6.83 -5.35 11.84
C VAL A 49 6.69 -4.18 12.79
N ALA A 50 7.62 -4.07 13.73
CA ALA A 50 7.63 -2.99 14.69
C ALA A 50 8.07 -1.70 13.99
N MET A 51 7.35 -0.63 14.26
CA MET A 51 7.82 0.72 13.98
C MET A 51 7.96 1.44 15.31
N THR A 52 9.18 1.88 15.60
CA THR A 52 9.57 2.42 16.91
C THR A 52 10.52 3.60 16.72
N THR A 53 10.84 4.26 17.84
CA THR A 53 11.91 5.26 17.88
C THR A 53 13.09 4.67 18.62
N THR A 54 14.28 4.74 18.02
CA THR A 54 15.54 4.40 18.67
C THR A 54 16.37 5.65 18.86
N GLN A 55 17.18 5.69 19.92
CA GLN A 55 17.99 6.87 20.24
C GLN A 55 19.46 6.58 20.00
N THR A 56 20.18 7.55 19.45
CA THR A 56 21.63 7.60 19.51
C THR A 56 22.06 8.86 20.24
N THR A 57 23.05 8.75 21.13
CA THR A 57 23.62 9.91 21.82
C THR A 57 25.08 10.05 21.41
N GLN A 58 25.44 11.21 20.90
CA GLN A 58 26.80 11.56 20.50
C GLN A 58 27.25 12.83 21.23
N TRP A 59 28.55 12.94 21.51
CA TRP A 59 29.10 14.16 22.10
C TRP A 59 29.36 15.19 21.00
N SER A 60 28.87 16.41 21.19
CA SER A 60 29.17 17.52 20.30
C SER A 60 30.67 17.82 20.35
N GLN A 61 31.30 17.92 19.19
CA GLN A 61 32.68 18.39 19.08
C GLN A 61 32.72 19.91 19.29
N GLY A 62 33.55 20.41 20.21
CA GLY A 62 33.67 21.86 20.47
C GLY A 62 34.31 22.19 21.82
N PHE A 63 34.45 23.50 22.10
CA PHE A 63 35.08 24.03 23.32
C PHE A 63 34.38 23.60 24.62
N ALA A 64 33.08 23.30 24.56
CA ALA A 64 32.30 22.72 25.66
C ALA A 64 31.48 21.53 25.14
N PRO A 65 32.04 20.31 25.13
CA PRO A 65 31.34 19.12 24.67
C PRO A 65 30.07 18.86 25.49
N ARG A 66 28.96 18.57 24.82
CA ARG A 66 27.69 18.17 25.45
C ARG A 66 27.08 16.98 24.72
N PRO A 67 26.32 16.12 25.40
CA PRO A 67 25.59 15.04 24.74
C PRO A 67 24.48 15.62 23.87
N VAL A 68 24.35 15.07 22.66
CA VAL A 68 23.29 15.36 21.69
C VAL A 68 22.59 14.04 21.40
N THR A 69 21.29 13.98 21.68
CA THR A 69 20.47 12.80 21.42
C THR A 69 19.68 12.99 20.13
N THR A 70 19.78 12.00 19.25
CA THR A 70 19.05 11.91 17.99
C THR A 70 18.03 10.79 18.11
N ASN A 71 16.77 11.11 17.88
CA ASN A 71 15.68 10.15 17.79
C ASN A 71 15.56 9.69 16.33
N HIS A 72 15.60 8.38 16.11
CA HIS A 72 15.50 7.81 14.78
C HIS A 72 14.26 6.93 14.69
N LEU A 73 13.47 7.15 13.64
CA LEU A 73 12.45 6.20 13.25
C LEU A 73 13.11 4.87 12.84
N THR A 74 12.60 3.76 13.35
CA THR A 74 13.14 2.42 13.12
C THR A 74 12.04 1.48 12.67
N ILE A 75 12.35 0.68 11.65
CA ILE A 75 11.55 -0.47 11.19
C ILE A 75 12.29 -1.72 11.64
N ASP A 76 11.62 -2.61 12.35
CA ASP A 76 12.17 -3.87 12.81
C ASP A 76 11.17 -5.01 12.63
N GLY A 77 11.41 -5.85 11.64
CA GLY A 77 10.67 -7.09 11.40
C GLY A 77 11.25 -8.31 12.12
N SER A 78 12.39 -8.17 12.81
CA SER A 78 13.12 -9.30 13.39
C SER A 78 12.32 -10.02 14.49
N GLY A 79 12.54 -11.32 14.59
CA GLY A 79 11.86 -12.23 15.52
C GLY A 79 11.36 -13.49 14.81
N THR A 80 10.56 -14.30 15.51
CA THR A 80 10.11 -15.62 15.01
C THR A 80 8.59 -15.73 15.13
N PRO A 81 7.91 -16.34 14.14
CA PRO A 81 6.47 -16.58 14.22
C PRO A 81 6.09 -17.50 15.40
N PRO A 82 4.87 -17.38 15.95
CA PRO A 82 3.80 -16.45 15.56
C PRO A 82 3.90 -15.07 16.22
N GLU A 83 4.81 -14.88 17.18
CA GLU A 83 4.92 -13.65 17.96
C GLU A 83 5.45 -12.48 17.11
N ARG A 84 6.35 -12.77 16.17
CA ARG A 84 6.94 -11.79 15.25
C ARG A 84 7.21 -12.40 13.87
N GLY A 85 7.36 -11.57 12.85
CA GLY A 85 7.76 -12.02 11.51
C GLY A 85 6.70 -11.75 10.44
N LEU A 86 6.97 -12.24 9.23
CA LEU A 86 6.14 -12.02 8.04
C LEU A 86 5.80 -13.34 7.39
N TRP A 87 4.52 -13.60 7.16
CA TRP A 87 4.07 -14.84 6.56
C TRP A 87 2.77 -14.65 5.79
N VAL A 88 2.49 -15.59 4.90
CA VAL A 88 1.21 -15.69 4.19
C VAL A 88 0.43 -16.86 4.76
N THR A 89 -0.83 -16.62 5.13
CA THR A 89 -1.74 -17.62 5.66
C THR A 89 -2.49 -18.35 4.55
N GLY A 90 -2.94 -19.58 4.80
CA GLY A 90 -3.80 -20.32 3.87
C GLY A 90 -3.10 -20.75 2.58
N THR A 91 -1.78 -20.94 2.64
CA THR A 91 -0.97 -21.34 1.48
C THR A 91 -0.86 -22.86 1.36
N SER A 92 -0.58 -23.32 0.14
CA SER A 92 -0.21 -24.70 -0.18
C SER A 92 1.06 -24.72 -1.02
N ALA A 93 1.68 -25.90 -1.21
CA ALA A 93 2.83 -26.04 -2.10
C ALA A 93 2.54 -25.67 -3.58
N ARG A 94 1.27 -25.53 -3.97
CA ARG A 94 0.86 -25.10 -5.32
C ARG A 94 0.55 -23.61 -5.42
N THR A 95 0.45 -22.91 -4.29
CA THR A 95 0.13 -21.48 -4.25
C THR A 95 1.26 -20.69 -4.88
N LYS A 96 0.94 -19.80 -5.81
CA LYS A 96 1.92 -18.91 -6.44
C LYS A 96 1.97 -17.60 -5.66
N LEU A 97 3.14 -17.28 -5.12
CA LEU A 97 3.38 -16.06 -4.36
C LEU A 97 4.40 -15.19 -5.08
N ALA A 98 4.10 -13.90 -5.25
CA ALA A 98 4.97 -12.96 -5.91
C ALA A 98 4.77 -11.52 -5.40
N ASN A 99 5.68 -10.62 -5.77
CA ASN A 99 5.54 -9.17 -5.59
C ASN A 99 5.24 -8.72 -4.15
N ALA A 100 5.81 -9.41 -3.16
CA ALA A 100 5.64 -9.04 -1.76
C ALA A 100 6.28 -7.66 -1.51
N SER A 101 5.50 -6.73 -0.95
CA SER A 101 5.95 -5.37 -0.65
C SER A 101 5.33 -4.81 0.63
N ILE A 102 6.04 -3.89 1.25
CA ILE A 102 5.54 -3.06 2.35
C ILE A 102 5.74 -1.61 1.95
N THR A 103 4.65 -0.84 1.95
CA THR A 103 4.67 0.61 1.77
C THR A 103 4.48 1.27 3.12
N PHE A 104 5.46 2.03 3.57
CA PHE A 104 5.38 2.86 4.76
C PHE A 104 4.98 4.27 4.37
N TYR A 105 4.02 4.84 5.09
CA TYR A 105 3.62 6.23 4.96
C TYR A 105 3.98 6.94 6.24
N SER A 106 4.72 8.04 6.16
CA SER A 106 5.13 8.82 7.34
C SER A 106 4.90 10.30 7.09
N ASP A 107 4.41 11.03 8.10
CA ASP A 107 4.41 12.50 8.05
C ASP A 107 5.80 13.11 8.30
N ALA A 108 6.81 12.28 8.63
CA ALA A 108 8.22 12.63 8.57
C ALA A 108 8.82 12.33 7.18
N ASN A 109 9.75 13.18 6.75
CA ASN A 109 10.57 12.92 5.57
C ASN A 109 11.95 12.43 6.01
N VAL A 110 12.23 11.16 5.73
CA VAL A 110 13.45 10.47 6.14
C VAL A 110 14.13 9.73 4.99
N THR A 111 15.41 9.48 5.17
CA THR A 111 16.23 8.55 4.41
C THR A 111 16.46 7.30 5.23
N TRP A 112 16.24 6.13 4.65
CA TRP A 112 16.41 4.86 5.35
C TRP A 112 17.79 4.27 5.11
N THR A 113 18.36 3.69 6.16
CA THR A 113 19.60 2.92 6.09
C THR A 113 19.39 1.53 6.69
N PRO A 114 19.93 0.47 6.08
CA PRO A 114 19.92 -0.86 6.67
C PRO A 114 20.79 -0.88 7.93
N MET A 115 20.30 -1.59 8.95
CA MET A 115 20.97 -1.74 10.23
C MET A 115 21.60 -3.13 10.38
N ARG A 116 22.48 -3.29 11.37
CA ARG A 116 22.99 -4.62 11.75
C ARG A 116 21.83 -5.56 12.05
N GLY A 117 21.88 -6.78 11.50
CA GLY A 117 20.80 -7.76 11.62
C GLY A 117 19.79 -7.71 10.48
N ASN A 118 19.92 -6.79 9.52
CA ASN A 118 19.17 -6.83 8.28
C ASN A 118 19.70 -7.95 7.36
N SER A 119 18.82 -8.84 6.87
CA SER A 119 19.20 -9.97 6.00
C SER A 119 19.36 -9.61 4.52
N GLY A 120 18.95 -8.41 4.12
CA GLY A 120 18.88 -7.99 2.72
C GLY A 120 17.81 -8.72 1.90
N ALA A 121 16.91 -9.49 2.54
CA ALA A 121 15.79 -10.12 1.83
C ALA A 121 14.74 -9.10 1.36
N TRP A 122 14.71 -7.93 2.00
CA TRP A 122 13.87 -6.78 1.67
C TRP A 122 14.76 -5.62 1.24
N SER A 123 14.36 -4.91 0.18
CA SER A 123 15.09 -3.72 -0.27
C SER A 123 15.08 -2.63 0.80
N THR A 124 16.12 -1.79 0.86
CA THR A 124 16.06 -0.57 1.66
C THR A 124 14.87 0.28 1.22
N PRO A 125 14.02 0.78 2.14
CA PRO A 125 12.87 1.58 1.75
C PRO A 125 13.30 2.87 1.05
N THR A 126 12.78 3.09 -0.15
CA THR A 126 13.08 4.30 -0.94
C THR A 126 11.84 5.17 -1.05
N ARG A 127 12.04 6.49 -1.05
CA ARG A 127 10.93 7.44 -1.21
C ARG A 127 10.44 7.41 -2.66
N THR A 128 9.15 7.12 -2.85
CA THR A 128 8.52 7.04 -4.18
C THR A 128 7.55 8.19 -4.46
N GLY A 129 7.21 9.00 -3.45
CA GLY A 129 6.36 10.16 -3.63
C GLY A 129 5.75 10.65 -2.33
N THR A 130 4.60 11.31 -2.46
CA THR A 130 3.77 11.78 -1.35
C THR A 130 2.31 11.41 -1.58
N THR A 131 1.56 11.21 -0.50
CA THR A 131 0.12 10.95 -0.53
C THR A 131 -0.57 11.68 0.61
N ARG A 132 -1.91 11.65 0.65
CA ARG A 132 -2.72 12.16 1.75
C ARG A 132 -3.52 11.03 2.39
N ILE A 133 -3.34 10.79 3.68
CA ILE A 133 -4.08 9.79 4.47
C ILE A 133 -4.71 10.52 5.66
N ASP A 134 -6.03 10.38 5.84
CA ASP A 134 -6.78 11.02 6.93
C ASP A 134 -6.49 12.52 7.10
N GLY A 135 -6.35 13.23 5.97
CA GLY A 135 -6.05 14.66 5.95
C GLY A 135 -4.56 15.01 6.17
N VAL A 136 -3.68 14.04 6.38
CA VAL A 136 -2.23 14.21 6.62
C VAL A 136 -1.43 13.97 5.35
N THR A 137 -0.52 14.89 5.02
CA THR A 137 0.45 14.67 3.94
C THR A 137 1.56 13.73 4.43
N CYS A 138 1.72 12.59 3.76
CA CYS A 138 2.71 11.58 4.10
C CYS A 138 3.70 11.39 2.95
N SER A 139 4.98 11.24 3.28
CA SER A 139 5.97 10.65 2.36
C SER A 139 5.72 9.15 2.22
N VAL A 140 5.85 8.64 0.99
CA VAL A 140 5.63 7.23 0.63
C VAL A 140 6.98 6.55 0.49
N TYR A 141 7.20 5.46 1.24
CA TYR A 141 8.41 4.64 1.20
C TYR A 141 8.08 3.20 0.86
N VAL A 142 8.75 2.62 -0.13
CA VAL A 142 8.46 1.23 -0.55
C VAL A 142 9.67 0.35 -0.30
N THR A 143 9.42 -0.80 0.34
CA THR A 143 10.37 -1.93 0.40
C THR A 143 9.74 -3.15 -0.27
N THR A 144 10.55 -3.87 -1.07
CA THR A 144 10.12 -5.04 -1.83
C THR A 144 10.93 -6.26 -1.42
N TYR A 145 10.29 -7.41 -1.32
CA TYR A 145 10.97 -8.69 -1.13
C TYR A 145 11.77 -9.05 -2.38
N GLN A 146 13.02 -9.47 -2.19
CA GLN A 146 13.99 -9.65 -3.28
C GLN A 146 14.34 -11.11 -3.54
N ARG A 147 13.94 -12.02 -2.66
CA ARG A 147 14.26 -13.45 -2.78
C ARG A 147 13.12 -14.22 -3.43
N PRO A 148 13.40 -15.39 -4.03
CA PRO A 148 12.34 -16.31 -4.46
C PRO A 148 11.42 -16.69 -3.29
N ILE A 149 10.13 -16.84 -3.56
CA ILE A 149 9.13 -17.27 -2.57
C ILE A 149 8.66 -18.67 -2.94
N THR A 150 9.02 -19.66 -2.14
CA THR A 150 8.52 -21.04 -2.27
C THR A 150 7.39 -21.24 -1.28
N ALA A 151 6.16 -21.44 -1.77
CA ALA A 151 5.01 -21.62 -0.92
C ALA A 151 5.04 -22.96 -0.16
N THR A 152 4.63 -22.92 1.10
CA THR A 152 4.52 -24.09 1.99
C THR A 152 3.11 -24.18 2.59
N ALA A 153 2.73 -25.36 3.09
CA ALA A 153 1.46 -25.54 3.79
C ALA A 153 1.65 -25.44 5.32
N THR A 154 0.72 -24.91 6.10
CA THR A 154 -0.46 -24.08 5.76
C THR A 154 -0.14 -22.58 5.74
N HIS A 155 1.12 -22.24 6.04
CA HIS A 155 1.66 -20.89 6.07
C HIS A 155 2.98 -20.87 5.32
N THR A 156 3.25 -19.78 4.61
CA THR A 156 4.54 -19.52 3.96
C THR A 156 5.24 -18.40 4.68
N ASN A 157 6.35 -18.72 5.36
CA ASN A 157 7.17 -17.71 6.02
C ASN A 157 8.04 -16.99 4.98
N LEU A 158 8.12 -15.67 5.11
CA LEU A 158 9.09 -14.85 4.41
C LEU A 158 10.21 -14.52 5.39
N ASP A 159 11.43 -14.39 4.87
CA ASP A 159 12.54 -13.85 5.66
C ASP A 159 12.14 -12.46 6.18
N ASN A 160 11.97 -12.35 7.49
CA ASN A 160 11.44 -11.18 8.17
C ASN A 160 12.53 -10.32 8.82
N GLN A 161 13.82 -10.62 8.59
CA GLN A 161 14.92 -9.85 9.15
C GLN A 161 15.13 -8.53 8.36
N LEU A 162 14.07 -7.72 8.24
CA LEU A 162 14.16 -6.34 7.77
C LEU A 162 14.39 -5.41 8.97
N VAL A 163 15.55 -4.74 8.99
CA VAL A 163 15.91 -3.78 10.04
C VAL A 163 16.44 -2.51 9.40
N PHE A 164 15.70 -1.41 9.51
CA PHE A 164 16.04 -0.12 8.92
C PHE A 164 15.92 1.00 9.93
N ARG A 165 16.75 2.02 9.79
CA ARG A 165 16.73 3.22 10.62
C ARG A 165 16.80 4.48 9.77
N ALA A 166 15.99 5.48 10.12
CA ALA A 166 16.05 6.81 9.56
C ALA A 166 17.39 7.48 9.91
N VAL A 167 17.98 8.20 8.97
CA VAL A 167 19.23 8.96 9.21
C VAL A 167 18.94 10.20 10.05
N GLU A 168 17.80 10.83 9.79
CA GLU A 168 17.40 12.11 10.35
C GLU A 168 16.94 11.98 11.81
N ASN A 169 17.07 13.09 12.55
CA ASN A 169 16.41 13.23 13.85
C ASN A 169 14.91 13.40 13.62
N THR A 170 14.16 12.32 13.78
CA THR A 170 12.71 12.35 13.73
C THR A 170 12.17 12.65 15.12
N GLY A 171 11.43 13.76 15.24
CA GLY A 171 10.55 13.96 16.40
C GLY A 171 9.39 12.98 16.37
N ARG A 172 8.25 13.41 16.92
CA ARG A 172 7.02 12.62 16.88
C ARG A 172 6.52 12.51 15.43
N ALA A 173 6.32 11.28 14.96
CA ALA A 173 5.85 10.96 13.62
C ALA A 173 4.65 10.01 13.66
N ARG A 174 3.70 10.19 12.74
CA ARG A 174 2.63 9.25 12.48
C ARG A 174 3.00 8.36 11.31
N VAL A 175 2.81 7.06 11.51
CA VAL A 175 3.23 6.07 10.53
C VAL A 175 2.13 5.05 10.25
N TRP A 176 1.93 4.76 8.97
CA TRP A 176 1.07 3.69 8.47
C TRP A 176 1.91 2.71 7.67
N ALA A 177 1.44 1.47 7.58
CA ALA A 177 2.04 0.46 6.73
C ALA A 177 0.96 -0.23 5.91
N ARG A 178 1.05 -0.15 4.58
CA ARG A 178 0.31 -1.01 3.64
C ARG A 178 1.19 -2.21 3.31
N ARG A 179 0.66 -3.41 3.49
CA ARG A 179 1.32 -4.65 3.08
C ARG A 179 0.59 -5.22 1.89
N SER A 180 1.35 -5.74 0.93
CA SER A 180 0.79 -6.31 -0.30
C SER A 180 1.60 -7.53 -0.74
N ILE A 181 0.91 -8.50 -1.33
CA ILE A 181 1.49 -9.66 -1.98
C ILE A 181 0.54 -10.14 -3.08
N THR A 182 1.08 -10.66 -4.17
CA THR A 182 0.30 -11.35 -5.20
C THR A 182 0.18 -12.83 -4.83
N VAL A 183 -1.05 -13.32 -4.68
CA VAL A 183 -1.42 -14.72 -4.42
C VAL A 183 -2.22 -15.24 -5.60
N ASP A 184 -1.72 -16.27 -6.28
CA ASP A 184 -2.38 -16.90 -7.44
C ASP A 184 -2.80 -15.89 -8.53
N GLY A 185 -2.01 -14.83 -8.69
CA GLY A 185 -2.24 -13.76 -9.67
C GLY A 185 -3.09 -12.59 -9.18
N GLN A 186 -3.63 -12.65 -7.96
CA GLN A 186 -4.42 -11.57 -7.36
C GLN A 186 -3.62 -10.83 -6.28
N GLU A 187 -3.60 -9.50 -6.31
CA GLU A 187 -3.03 -8.71 -5.22
C GLU A 187 -3.95 -8.78 -4.00
N VAL A 188 -3.39 -9.16 -2.86
CA VAL A 188 -4.04 -9.02 -1.55
C VAL A 188 -3.24 -8.01 -0.74
N ALA A 189 -3.94 -7.00 -0.22
CA ALA A 189 -3.30 -5.93 0.52
C ALA A 189 -4.19 -5.41 1.65
N PHE A 190 -3.55 -4.98 2.73
CA PHE A 190 -4.22 -4.31 3.84
C PHE A 190 -3.34 -3.20 4.41
N MET A 191 -3.96 -2.23 5.07
CA MET A 191 -3.27 -1.12 5.74
C MET A 191 -3.40 -1.25 7.26
N ARG A 192 -2.33 -0.91 7.99
CA ARG A 192 -2.31 -0.77 9.45
C ARG A 192 -1.84 0.61 9.85
N GLY A 193 -2.29 1.06 11.02
CA GLY A 193 -1.98 2.37 11.59
C GLY A 193 -3.14 3.37 11.50
N PRO A 194 -2.91 4.64 11.86
CA PRO A 194 -1.61 5.16 12.26
C PRO A 194 -1.14 4.61 13.60
N ILE A 195 0.16 4.47 13.74
CA ILE A 195 0.80 4.54 15.07
C ILE A 195 1.52 5.87 15.18
N THR A 196 1.69 6.35 16.42
CA THR A 196 2.54 7.51 16.69
C THR A 196 3.79 7.06 17.42
N VAL A 197 4.94 7.48 16.92
CA VAL A 197 6.27 7.12 17.43
C VAL A 197 7.09 8.39 17.62
N GLY A 198 7.97 8.40 18.63
CA GLY A 198 8.79 9.57 18.99
C GLY A 198 8.33 10.27 20.26
#